data_AF-A0A1A6B7I0-F1
#
_entry.id   AF-A0A1A6B7I0-F1
#
_cell.length_a   1.000
_cell.length_b   1.000
_cell.length_c   1.000
_cell.angle_alpha   90.00
_cell.angle_beta   90.00
_cell.angle_gamma   90.00
#
_symmetry.space_group_name_H-M   'P 1'
#
loop_
_entity.id
_entity.type
_entity.pdbx_description
1 polymer ?
#
loop_
_entity_poly.entity_id
_entity_poly.type
_entity_poly.pdbx_seq_one_letter_code
_entity_poly.pdbx_strand_id
1 'polypeptide(L)'
;MRIAQHLSDLIGNTPLVRLNSVVPEGAGIVAAKVEYLNPGGSSKDRIAERMIDAAEASGALQPGGTIVEPTSGNTGVGLALVAQRRGYKCVFVCPDKVGEDKRNVLRAYGAEVVVCPTAVPPEDPDSYYSVSDRLVREIQGAWKPDQYSNPEGPASHYATTGPEIWADTDGKITHFVAGIGTGGTITGAGRYLKEVSDGRVRVIGADPEGSVYSGGTGRPYLVEGVGEDFWPAAYDPSVPDEIIAVSDSDSFDMTRRLAREEAMLVGGSCGMAVVAALKVAEQAGPDALIVVLLPDGGRGYMAKIFNDAWMSSYGFLRSRLDGSAAESTVGDVLRRKSGALPDLVHTHPSETVRDAIGILREYGVSQMPVVGAEPPVMAGEVAGSVSERELLSAVFEGRAKLADAVKQHMSPPLRLIGAGELVSVAGEALRDQDALMVVEEGKPVGVITRYDLLGFLSEGTRRR
;
A
#
# COMPACT_ATOMS: atom_id res chain seq x y z
N MET A 1 31.39 29.55 5.38
CA MET A 1 31.35 28.22 6.03
C MET A 1 29.98 27.62 5.78
N ARG A 2 29.86 26.36 5.35
CA ARG A 2 28.58 25.71 4.99
C ARG A 2 28.22 24.68 6.06
N ILE A 3 27.68 25.15 7.19
CA ILE A 3 27.23 24.33 8.32
C ILE A 3 25.73 24.59 8.51
N ALA A 4 24.91 23.54 8.39
CA ALA A 4 23.47 23.60 8.67
C ALA A 4 23.23 23.92 10.15
N GLN A 5 22.24 24.77 10.43
CA GLN A 5 21.89 25.18 11.80
C GLN A 5 20.90 24.22 12.44
N HIS A 6 20.08 23.58 11.63
CA HIS A 6 19.13 22.56 12.03
C HIS A 6 19.02 21.48 10.95
N LEU A 7 18.58 20.27 11.32
CA LEU A 7 18.44 19.17 10.38
C LEU A 7 17.42 19.50 9.25
N SER A 8 16.40 20.30 9.55
CA SER A 8 15.44 20.78 8.55
C SER A 8 16.04 21.70 7.48
N ASP A 9 17.20 22.33 7.71
CA ASP A 9 17.92 23.10 6.65
C ASP A 9 18.45 22.18 5.52
N LEU A 10 18.42 20.86 5.73
CA LEU A 10 18.85 19.85 4.78
C LEU A 10 17.68 19.21 4.03
N ILE A 11 16.46 19.73 4.17
CA ILE A 11 15.32 19.31 3.36
C ILE A 11 15.56 19.75 1.91
N GLY A 12 15.29 18.85 0.98
CA GLY A 12 15.48 19.04 -0.45
C GLY A 12 16.90 18.78 -0.93
N ASN A 13 17.19 19.18 -2.17
CA ASN A 13 18.46 18.91 -2.86
C ASN A 13 18.84 17.41 -2.85
N THR A 14 17.84 16.54 -2.95
CA THR A 14 18.03 15.08 -2.99
C THR A 14 18.64 14.68 -4.33
N PRO A 15 19.46 13.63 -4.40
CA PRO A 15 20.16 13.29 -5.64
C PRO A 15 19.24 12.64 -6.68
N LEU A 16 19.62 12.79 -7.95
CA LEU A 16 19.22 11.87 -9.02
C LEU A 16 20.23 10.72 -9.11
N VAL A 17 19.74 9.48 -9.10
CA VAL A 17 20.57 8.27 -9.22
C VAL A 17 20.06 7.44 -10.39
N ARG A 18 20.94 7.15 -11.36
CA ARG A 18 20.61 6.30 -12.51
C ARG A 18 20.31 4.86 -12.05
N LEU A 19 19.19 4.30 -12.50
CA LEU A 19 18.89 2.88 -12.40
C LEU A 19 19.58 2.14 -13.55
N ASN A 20 20.18 1.00 -13.28
CA ASN A 20 20.98 0.26 -14.26
C ASN A 20 20.49 -1.17 -14.44
N SER A 21 20.50 -1.96 -13.36
CA SER A 21 20.21 -3.39 -13.35
C SER A 21 18.74 -3.72 -13.65
N VAL A 22 17.81 -2.88 -13.18
CA VAL A 22 16.37 -3.13 -13.38
C VAL A 22 15.84 -2.60 -14.72
N VAL A 23 16.64 -1.79 -15.42
CA VAL A 23 16.26 -1.16 -16.68
C VAL A 23 16.56 -2.09 -17.86
N PRO A 24 15.59 -2.42 -18.73
CA PRO A 24 15.83 -3.26 -19.90
C PRO A 24 16.89 -2.67 -20.85
N GLU A 25 17.64 -3.55 -21.51
CA GLU A 25 18.59 -3.13 -22.55
C GLU A 25 17.87 -2.42 -23.70
N GLY A 26 18.43 -1.31 -24.18
CA GLY A 26 17.85 -0.50 -25.26
C GLY A 26 16.79 0.51 -24.80
N ALA A 27 16.40 0.52 -23.52
CA ALA A 27 15.57 1.56 -22.95
C ALA A 27 16.38 2.86 -22.71
N GLY A 28 15.67 3.99 -22.63
CA GLY A 28 16.26 5.27 -22.28
C GLY A 28 16.79 5.32 -20.84
N ILE A 29 17.40 6.45 -20.47
CA ILE A 29 17.90 6.66 -19.11
C ILE A 29 16.71 6.75 -18.15
N VAL A 30 16.68 5.88 -17.13
CA VAL A 30 15.78 6.00 -15.98
C VAL A 30 16.58 6.45 -14.77
N ALA A 31 16.24 7.62 -14.21
CA ALA A 31 16.89 8.20 -13.05
C ALA A 31 15.91 8.36 -11.88
N ALA A 32 16.28 7.85 -10.71
CA ALA A 32 15.52 7.95 -9.49
C ALA A 32 15.81 9.27 -8.75
N LYS A 33 14.78 10.07 -8.45
CA LYS A 33 14.84 11.19 -7.50
C LYS A 33 14.64 10.64 -6.09
N VAL A 34 15.73 10.59 -5.33
CA VAL A 34 15.85 9.79 -4.10
C VAL A 34 15.37 10.58 -2.88
N GLU A 35 14.05 10.73 -2.72
CA GLU A 35 13.46 11.60 -1.70
C GLU A 35 13.59 11.08 -0.27
N TYR A 36 13.92 9.80 -0.08
CA TYR A 36 14.18 9.27 1.26
C TYR A 36 15.48 9.77 1.90
N LEU A 37 16.33 10.49 1.15
CA LEU A 37 17.51 11.17 1.68
C LEU A 37 17.21 12.54 2.29
N ASN A 38 15.95 12.99 2.25
CA ASN A 38 15.50 14.05 3.14
C ASN A 38 15.69 13.60 4.61
N PRO A 39 15.92 14.54 5.54
CA PRO A 39 16.29 14.23 6.93
C PRO A 39 15.27 13.43 7.75
N GLY A 40 13.98 13.61 7.48
CA GLY A 40 12.85 12.84 8.02
C GLY A 40 12.60 11.54 7.25
N GLY A 41 13.34 11.29 6.16
CA GLY A 41 13.33 10.03 5.43
C GLY A 41 12.29 9.94 4.31
N SER A 42 11.68 11.07 3.91
CA SER A 42 10.67 11.07 2.85
C SER A 42 10.47 12.41 2.13
N SER A 43 9.76 12.37 1.00
CA SER A 43 9.33 13.59 0.27
C SER A 43 8.37 14.49 1.04
N LYS A 44 7.76 14.00 2.12
CA LYS A 44 6.77 14.76 2.90
C LYS A 44 7.41 15.84 3.79
N ASP A 45 8.71 15.77 4.01
CA ASP A 45 9.47 16.82 4.70
C ASP A 45 9.31 18.18 4.00
N ARG A 46 9.30 18.16 2.66
CA ARG A 46 9.17 19.37 1.82
C ARG A 46 7.84 20.08 2.01
N ILE A 47 6.74 19.32 2.13
CA ILE A 47 5.41 19.92 2.31
C ILE A 47 5.23 20.40 3.74
N ALA A 48 5.83 19.72 4.72
CA ALA A 48 5.74 20.10 6.12
C ALA A 48 6.35 21.49 6.37
N GLU A 49 7.56 21.74 5.87
CA GLU A 49 8.21 23.05 5.99
C GLU A 49 7.35 24.17 5.38
N ARG A 50 6.86 23.96 4.15
CA ARG A 50 6.10 24.99 3.45
C ARG A 50 4.71 25.26 4.04
N MET A 51 3.99 24.22 4.46
CA MET A 51 2.70 24.39 5.13
C MET A 51 2.86 25.18 6.43
N ILE A 52 3.94 24.92 7.20
CA ILE A 52 4.23 25.66 8.44
C ILE A 52 4.61 27.11 8.13
N ASP A 53 5.49 27.36 7.14
CA ASP A 53 5.87 28.73 6.76
C ASP A 53 4.64 29.56 6.33
N ALA A 54 3.70 28.97 5.58
CA ALA A 54 2.46 29.64 5.19
C ALA A 54 1.51 29.87 6.38
N ALA A 55 1.43 28.91 7.31
CA ALA A 55 0.62 29.06 8.52
C ALA A 55 1.19 30.12 9.48
N GLU A 56 2.51 30.21 9.58
CA GLU A 56 3.22 31.28 10.30
C GLU A 56 2.93 32.64 9.65
N ALA A 57 3.09 32.75 8.32
CA ALA A 57 2.92 34.00 7.59
C ALA A 57 1.47 34.53 7.61
N SER A 58 0.48 33.64 7.58
CA SER A 58 -0.94 33.98 7.67
C SER A 58 -1.41 34.23 9.11
N GLY A 59 -0.61 33.86 10.11
CA GLY A 59 -0.99 33.91 11.52
C GLY A 59 -1.92 32.77 11.98
N ALA A 60 -2.18 31.78 11.12
CA ALA A 60 -2.96 30.59 11.46
C ALA A 60 -2.26 29.71 12.51
N LEU A 61 -0.92 29.69 12.51
CA LEU A 61 -0.10 29.03 13.52
C LEU A 61 0.72 30.06 14.30
N GLN A 62 0.32 30.31 15.54
CA GLN A 62 0.98 31.27 16.43
C GLN A 62 2.16 30.64 17.18
N PRO A 63 3.19 31.41 17.61
CA PRO A 63 4.32 30.89 18.38
C PRO A 63 3.89 30.05 19.59
N GLY A 64 4.47 28.85 19.73
CA GLY A 64 4.11 27.90 20.79
C GLY A 64 2.79 27.15 20.57
N GLY A 65 2.14 27.32 19.40
CA GLY A 65 0.93 26.61 19.00
C GLY A 65 1.12 25.10 18.84
N THR A 66 0.03 24.43 18.48
CA THR A 66 -0.02 22.96 18.35
C THR A 66 -0.40 22.56 16.93
N ILE A 67 0.38 21.67 16.32
CA ILE A 67 0.06 21.06 15.04
C ILE A 67 -0.72 19.79 15.33
N VAL A 68 -1.91 19.66 14.76
CA VAL A 68 -2.76 18.48 14.88
C VAL A 68 -3.02 17.92 13.49
N GLU A 69 -2.58 16.69 13.20
CA GLU A 69 -2.74 16.10 11.87
C GLU A 69 -3.15 14.61 11.97
N PRO A 70 -4.13 14.16 11.17
CA PRO A 70 -4.42 12.75 11.01
C PRO A 70 -3.35 12.12 10.10
N THR A 71 -2.39 11.42 10.68
CA THR A 71 -1.25 10.87 9.92
C THR A 71 -0.68 9.62 10.56
N SER A 72 -0.23 8.70 9.72
CA SER A 72 0.30 7.39 10.09
C SER A 72 1.78 7.20 9.74
N GLY A 73 2.44 8.21 9.19
CA GLY A 73 3.77 8.03 8.61
C GLY A 73 4.47 9.33 8.24
N ASN A 74 4.84 9.44 6.97
CA ASN A 74 5.84 10.38 6.45
C ASN A 74 5.53 11.86 6.74
N THR A 75 4.28 12.31 6.57
CA THR A 75 3.89 13.70 6.83
C THR A 75 4.02 14.07 8.31
N GLY A 76 3.67 13.17 9.23
CA GLY A 76 3.85 13.39 10.67
C GLY A 76 5.32 13.55 11.06
N VAL A 77 6.22 12.75 10.46
CA VAL A 77 7.66 12.88 10.70
C VAL A 77 8.19 14.23 10.21
N GLY A 78 7.83 14.64 9.00
CA GLY A 78 8.21 15.96 8.46
C GLY A 78 7.71 17.11 9.32
N LEU A 79 6.44 17.07 9.75
CA LEU A 79 5.85 18.08 10.62
C LEU A 79 6.55 18.15 11.98
N ALA A 80 6.82 17.00 12.61
CA ALA A 80 7.50 16.95 13.90
C ALA A 80 8.95 17.49 13.83
N LEU A 81 9.67 17.19 12.74
CA LEU A 81 11.02 17.68 12.50
C LEU A 81 11.05 19.22 12.46
N VAL A 82 10.14 19.83 11.69
CA VAL A 82 10.08 21.29 11.56
C VAL A 82 9.55 21.93 12.84
N ALA A 83 8.54 21.31 13.48
CA ALA A 83 7.96 21.76 14.75
C ALA A 83 9.00 21.87 15.87
N GLN A 84 9.90 20.90 15.98
CA GLN A 84 10.96 20.91 16.99
C GLN A 84 11.83 22.16 16.90
N ARG A 85 12.20 22.58 15.68
CA ARG A 85 13.00 23.79 15.46
C ARG A 85 12.23 25.06 15.81
N ARG A 86 10.95 25.10 15.43
CA ARG A 86 10.10 26.29 15.52
C ARG A 86 9.39 26.43 16.88
N GLY A 87 9.52 25.43 17.75
CA GLY A 87 8.94 25.44 19.09
C GLY A 87 7.44 25.11 19.13
N TYR A 88 6.95 24.30 18.18
CA TYR A 88 5.56 23.84 18.14
C TYR A 88 5.39 22.48 18.82
N LYS A 89 4.21 22.26 19.38
CA LYS A 89 3.78 20.94 19.85
C LYS A 89 3.16 20.17 18.69
N CYS A 90 3.26 18.85 18.70
CA CYS A 90 2.62 17.98 17.70
C CYS A 90 1.71 16.98 18.39
N VAL A 91 0.49 16.84 17.87
CA VAL A 91 -0.47 15.79 18.23
C VAL A 91 -0.88 15.09 16.95
N PHE A 92 -0.51 13.83 16.80
CA PHE A 92 -0.86 13.03 15.63
C PHE A 92 -1.91 12.01 15.97
N VAL A 93 -2.94 11.92 15.11
CA VAL A 93 -4.03 10.97 15.27
C VAL A 93 -3.87 9.89 14.21
N CYS A 94 -3.80 8.63 14.63
CA CYS A 94 -3.60 7.50 13.73
C CYS A 94 -4.53 6.32 14.07
N PRO A 95 -4.96 5.53 13.08
CA PRO A 95 -5.73 4.32 13.34
C PRO A 95 -4.86 3.21 13.97
N ASP A 96 -5.47 2.31 14.74
CA ASP A 96 -4.81 1.21 15.46
C ASP A 96 -4.12 0.17 14.55
N LYS A 97 -4.46 0.12 13.25
CA LYS A 97 -3.73 -0.68 12.24
C LYS A 97 -2.32 -0.17 11.96
N VAL A 98 -1.98 1.06 12.36
CA VAL A 98 -0.64 1.62 12.16
C VAL A 98 0.35 0.92 13.08
N GLY A 99 1.39 0.35 12.48
CA GLY A 99 2.42 -0.40 13.19
C GLY A 99 3.03 0.38 14.36
N GLU A 100 3.34 -0.35 15.44
CA GLU A 100 3.90 0.25 16.66
C GLU A 100 5.19 1.01 16.40
N ASP A 101 6.07 0.49 15.55
CA ASP A 101 7.33 1.15 15.18
C ASP A 101 7.10 2.55 14.58
N LYS A 102 6.10 2.72 13.72
CA LYS A 102 5.76 4.02 13.12
C LYS A 102 5.28 5.01 14.19
N ARG A 103 4.44 4.55 15.13
CA ARG A 103 3.99 5.37 16.27
C ARG A 103 5.16 5.73 17.20
N ASN A 104 6.09 4.82 17.41
CA ASN A 104 7.28 5.04 18.23
C ASN A 104 8.23 6.07 17.62
N VAL A 105 8.37 6.09 16.28
CA VAL A 105 9.13 7.15 15.59
C VAL A 105 8.52 8.52 15.88
N LEU A 106 7.21 8.69 15.74
CA LEU A 106 6.54 9.97 16.01
C LEU A 106 6.74 10.41 17.48
N ARG A 107 6.59 9.50 18.43
CA ARG A 107 6.86 9.77 19.86
C ARG A 107 8.32 10.14 20.12
N ALA A 108 9.26 9.51 19.42
CA ALA A 108 10.70 9.83 19.54
C ALA A 108 11.01 11.26 19.07
N TYR A 109 10.25 11.80 18.12
CA TYR A 109 10.30 13.21 17.73
C TYR A 109 9.54 14.16 18.69
N GLY A 110 9.01 13.64 19.80
CA GLY A 110 8.33 14.42 20.83
C GLY A 110 6.85 14.69 20.55
N ALA A 111 6.24 14.00 19.58
CA ALA A 111 4.81 14.12 19.30
C ALA A 111 3.97 13.30 20.28
N GLU A 112 2.81 13.83 20.65
CA GLU A 112 1.74 13.03 21.25
C GLU A 112 1.05 12.21 20.15
N VAL A 113 0.77 10.94 20.42
CA VAL A 113 0.15 10.04 19.43
C VAL A 113 -1.15 9.49 20.01
N VAL A 114 -2.27 9.91 19.41
CA VAL A 114 -3.63 9.45 19.72
C VAL A 114 -3.98 8.31 18.76
N VAL A 115 -4.40 7.18 19.34
CA VAL A 115 -4.74 5.97 18.57
C VAL A 115 -6.26 5.81 18.54
N CYS A 116 -6.81 5.71 17.34
CA CYS A 116 -8.25 5.56 17.09
C CYS A 116 -8.57 4.17 16.53
N PRO A 117 -9.78 3.62 16.75
CA PRO A 117 -10.19 2.36 16.13
C PRO A 117 -10.17 2.45 14.60
N THR A 118 -9.66 1.41 13.92
CA THR A 118 -9.76 1.32 12.44
C THR A 118 -11.17 0.97 11.98
N ALA A 119 -11.90 0.16 12.76
CA ALA A 119 -13.16 -0.45 12.34
C ALA A 119 -14.39 0.45 12.54
N VAL A 120 -14.27 1.74 12.22
CA VAL A 120 -15.38 2.71 12.26
C VAL A 120 -15.44 3.55 10.97
N PRO A 121 -16.63 3.98 10.52
CA PRO A 121 -16.76 4.87 9.37
C PRO A 121 -16.04 6.22 9.58
N PRO A 122 -15.65 6.94 8.51
CA PRO A 122 -15.00 8.25 8.61
C PRO A 122 -15.79 9.29 9.43
N GLU A 123 -17.11 9.25 9.40
CA GLU A 123 -18.00 10.18 10.11
C GLU A 123 -18.19 9.83 11.58
N ASP A 124 -17.72 8.67 12.02
CA ASP A 124 -17.82 8.22 13.40
C ASP A 124 -17.04 9.18 14.32
N PRO A 125 -17.57 9.58 15.50
CA PRO A 125 -16.87 10.45 16.44
C PRO A 125 -15.50 9.93 16.93
N ASP A 126 -15.29 8.62 16.89
CA ASP A 126 -14.04 7.95 17.26
C ASP A 126 -13.13 7.68 16.06
N SER A 127 -13.56 8.03 14.84
CA SER A 127 -12.70 7.99 13.66
C SER A 127 -11.52 8.94 13.85
N TYR A 128 -10.35 8.57 13.33
CA TYR A 128 -9.15 9.40 13.44
C TYR A 128 -9.31 10.78 12.77
N TYR A 129 -10.20 10.90 11.77
CA TYR A 129 -10.56 12.18 11.17
C TYR A 129 -11.34 13.07 12.15
N SER A 130 -12.43 12.53 12.70
CA SER A 130 -13.30 13.23 13.66
C SER A 130 -12.55 13.62 14.93
N VAL A 131 -11.69 12.73 15.43
CA VAL A 131 -10.83 12.98 16.59
C VAL A 131 -9.82 14.07 16.28
N SER A 132 -9.17 14.06 15.11
CA SER A 132 -8.29 15.16 14.70
C SER A 132 -9.03 16.50 14.66
N ASP A 133 -10.22 16.56 14.08
CA ASP A 133 -11.01 17.80 13.97
C ASP A 133 -11.54 18.26 15.33
N ARG A 134 -11.86 17.34 16.23
CA ARG A 134 -12.21 17.63 17.62
C ARG A 134 -11.02 18.24 18.36
N LEU A 135 -9.85 17.64 18.27
CA LEU A 135 -8.63 18.13 18.94
C LEU A 135 -8.24 19.53 18.46
N VAL A 136 -8.40 19.85 17.18
CA VAL A 136 -8.16 21.20 16.65
C VAL A 136 -9.11 22.24 17.28
N ARG A 137 -10.35 21.87 17.59
CA ARG A 137 -11.34 22.74 18.24
C ARG A 137 -11.09 22.89 19.74
N GLU A 138 -10.61 21.84 20.39
CA GLU A 138 -10.43 21.77 21.85
C GLU A 138 -9.08 22.33 22.31
N ILE A 139 -8.02 22.16 21.52
CA ILE A 139 -6.68 22.64 21.86
C ILE A 139 -6.54 24.09 21.42
N GLN A 140 -6.39 25.00 22.39
CA GLN A 140 -6.16 26.40 22.10
C GLN A 140 -4.87 26.60 21.29
N GLY A 141 -4.97 27.32 20.16
CA GLY A 141 -3.84 27.56 19.27
C GLY A 141 -3.45 26.34 18.43
N ALA A 142 -4.34 25.35 18.30
CA ALA A 142 -4.16 24.26 17.38
C ALA A 142 -4.42 24.67 15.93
N TRP A 143 -3.63 24.09 15.03
CA TRP A 143 -3.76 24.25 13.60
C TRP A 143 -3.64 22.87 12.93
N LYS A 144 -4.49 22.65 11.93
CA LYS A 144 -4.50 21.43 11.11
C LYS A 144 -3.88 21.76 9.74
N PRO A 145 -2.75 21.13 9.38
CA PRO A 145 -2.17 21.26 8.05
C PRO A 145 -3.13 20.83 6.93
N ASP A 146 -3.87 19.73 7.12
CA ASP A 146 -4.84 19.18 6.16
C ASP A 146 -4.23 18.91 4.77
N GLN A 147 -3.25 18.00 4.72
CA GLN A 147 -2.43 17.75 3.52
C GLN A 147 -3.21 17.39 2.23
N TYR A 148 -4.47 16.95 2.34
CA TYR A 148 -5.30 16.59 1.20
C TYR A 148 -5.90 17.81 0.49
N SER A 149 -6.08 18.92 1.21
CA SER A 149 -6.68 20.15 0.68
C SER A 149 -5.70 21.34 0.65
N ASN A 150 -4.59 21.26 1.38
CA ASN A 150 -3.65 22.36 1.52
C ASN A 150 -2.91 22.68 0.21
N PRO A 151 -3.05 23.90 -0.35
CA PRO A 151 -2.39 24.29 -1.60
C PRO A 151 -0.86 24.32 -1.49
N GLU A 152 -0.30 24.38 -0.28
CA GLU A 152 1.15 24.36 -0.07
C GLU A 152 1.78 22.99 -0.34
N GLY A 153 0.99 21.91 -0.37
CA GLY A 153 1.42 20.60 -0.83
C GLY A 153 2.00 20.66 -2.26
N PRO A 154 1.18 20.97 -3.28
CA PRO A 154 1.66 21.16 -4.64
C PRO A 154 2.59 22.37 -4.80
N ALA A 155 2.35 23.48 -4.10
CA ALA A 155 3.25 24.65 -4.21
C ALA A 155 4.69 24.34 -3.75
N SER A 156 4.88 23.42 -2.79
CA SER A 156 6.21 23.00 -2.35
C SER A 156 6.98 22.29 -3.45
N HIS A 157 6.33 21.34 -4.13
CA HIS A 157 6.96 20.60 -5.21
C HIS A 157 7.16 21.44 -6.48
N TYR A 158 6.27 22.41 -6.74
CA TYR A 158 6.45 23.40 -7.81
C TYR A 158 7.67 24.29 -7.55
N ALA A 159 7.85 24.74 -6.31
CA ALA A 159 8.93 25.65 -5.94
C ALA A 159 10.29 24.97 -5.77
N THR A 160 10.33 23.65 -5.52
CA THR A 160 11.57 22.94 -5.18
C THR A 160 11.79 21.70 -6.06
N THR A 161 10.96 20.66 -5.92
CA THR A 161 11.19 19.36 -6.57
C THR A 161 11.26 19.46 -8.10
N GLY A 162 10.34 20.19 -8.74
CA GLY A 162 10.37 20.42 -10.19
C GLY A 162 11.65 21.13 -10.65
N PRO A 163 12.00 22.30 -10.06
CA PRO A 163 13.24 23.02 -10.35
C PRO A 163 14.51 22.19 -10.15
N GLU A 164 14.59 21.41 -9.06
CA GLU A 164 15.72 20.51 -8.81
C GLU A 164 15.85 19.47 -9.93
N ILE A 165 14.75 18.79 -10.29
CA ILE A 165 14.76 17.80 -11.37
C ILE A 165 15.18 18.43 -12.71
N TRP A 166 14.67 19.62 -13.02
CA TRP A 166 15.03 20.33 -14.24
C TRP A 166 16.52 20.68 -14.28
N ALA A 167 17.06 21.23 -13.18
CA ALA A 167 18.46 21.57 -13.07
C ALA A 167 19.38 20.34 -13.13
N ASP A 168 19.04 19.29 -12.37
CA ASP A 168 19.82 18.05 -12.28
C ASP A 168 19.86 17.26 -13.61
N THR A 169 18.95 17.58 -14.55
CA THR A 169 18.88 16.94 -15.88
C THR A 169 19.34 17.86 -17.02
N ASP A 170 19.89 19.04 -16.73
CA ASP A 170 20.17 20.09 -17.72
C ASP A 170 18.97 20.43 -18.62
N GLY A 171 17.73 20.29 -18.12
CA GLY A 171 16.50 20.49 -18.89
C GLY A 171 16.22 19.42 -19.97
N LYS A 172 16.97 18.31 -19.97
CA LYS A 172 16.85 17.22 -20.95
C LYS A 172 15.80 16.18 -20.59
N ILE A 173 15.20 16.26 -19.41
CA ILE A 173 14.11 15.36 -19.02
C ILE A 173 13.02 15.33 -20.10
N THR A 174 12.49 14.13 -20.34
CA THR A 174 11.42 13.86 -21.31
C THR A 174 10.16 13.39 -20.61
N HIS A 175 10.29 12.62 -19.54
CA HIS A 175 9.17 12.08 -18.77
C HIS A 175 9.44 12.22 -17.27
N PHE A 176 8.42 12.64 -16.53
CA PHE A 176 8.41 12.63 -15.08
C PHE A 176 7.37 11.62 -14.58
N VAL A 177 7.78 10.69 -13.74
CA VAL A 177 6.94 9.62 -13.20
C VAL A 177 6.85 9.75 -11.69
N ALA A 178 5.63 9.78 -11.15
CA ALA A 178 5.41 9.87 -9.71
C ALA A 178 4.19 9.07 -9.26
N GLY A 179 4.29 8.43 -8.09
CA GLY A 179 3.13 7.85 -7.42
C GLY A 179 2.13 8.92 -6.99
N ILE A 180 0.83 8.63 -7.11
CA ILE A 180 -0.24 9.55 -6.70
C ILE A 180 -0.81 9.13 -5.34
N GLY A 181 -0.70 9.99 -4.33
CA GLY A 181 -1.40 9.87 -3.04
C GLY A 181 -2.33 11.07 -2.88
N THR A 182 -1.97 12.05 -2.04
CA THR A 182 -2.65 13.37 -2.00
C THR A 182 -2.65 14.14 -3.33
N GLY A 183 -1.81 13.73 -4.29
CA GLY A 183 -1.65 14.38 -5.59
C GLY A 183 -0.75 15.62 -5.62
N GLY A 184 -0.29 16.12 -4.46
CA GLY A 184 0.54 17.32 -4.39
C GLY A 184 1.86 17.21 -5.17
N THR A 185 2.56 16.09 -5.07
CA THR A 185 3.86 15.89 -5.73
C THR A 185 3.76 15.92 -7.25
N ILE A 186 2.87 15.11 -7.82
CA ILE A 186 2.67 15.03 -9.28
C ILE A 186 2.14 16.35 -9.84
N THR A 187 1.21 16.99 -9.13
CA THR A 187 0.64 18.28 -9.52
C THR A 187 1.69 19.39 -9.52
N GLY A 188 2.43 19.55 -8.41
CA GLY A 188 3.39 20.62 -8.24
C GLY A 188 4.60 20.49 -9.16
N ALA A 189 5.32 19.38 -9.07
CA ALA A 189 6.52 19.16 -9.89
C ALA A 189 6.16 19.03 -11.38
N GLY A 190 5.06 18.33 -11.70
CA GLY A 190 4.60 18.16 -13.07
C GLY A 190 4.21 19.49 -13.73
N ARG A 191 3.49 20.37 -13.02
CA ARG A 191 3.13 21.70 -13.53
C ARG A 191 4.37 22.54 -13.85
N TYR A 192 5.34 22.61 -12.92
CA TYR A 192 6.60 23.31 -13.16
C TYR A 192 7.32 22.77 -14.40
N LEU A 193 7.46 21.44 -14.50
CA LEU A 193 8.16 20.79 -15.60
C LEU A 193 7.46 21.01 -16.95
N LYS A 194 6.13 21.01 -16.98
CA LYS A 194 5.36 21.35 -18.18
C LYS A 194 5.56 22.80 -18.59
N GLU A 195 5.49 23.74 -17.65
CA GLU A 195 5.67 25.17 -17.93
C GLU A 195 7.08 25.48 -18.44
N VAL A 196 8.13 25.01 -17.77
CA VAL A 196 9.53 25.32 -18.15
C VAL A 196 9.97 24.62 -19.44
N SER A 197 9.26 23.57 -19.85
CA SER A 197 9.55 22.80 -21.07
C SER A 197 8.64 23.10 -22.24
N ASP A 198 7.77 24.12 -22.13
CA ASP A 198 6.73 24.45 -23.12
C ASP A 198 5.86 23.22 -23.48
N GLY A 199 5.52 22.41 -22.47
CA GLY A 199 4.70 21.20 -22.60
C GLY A 199 5.42 19.97 -23.16
N ARG A 200 6.74 20.03 -23.38
CA ARG A 200 7.52 18.90 -23.92
C ARG A 200 7.66 17.74 -22.93
N VAL A 201 7.76 18.01 -21.63
CA VAL A 201 7.87 16.96 -20.61
C VAL A 201 6.50 16.31 -20.40
N ARG A 202 6.43 14.99 -20.60
CA ARG A 202 5.25 14.19 -20.25
C ARG A 202 5.25 13.86 -18.76
N VAL A 203 4.11 14.01 -18.11
CA VAL A 203 3.90 13.70 -16.69
C VAL A 203 3.06 12.44 -16.56
N ILE A 204 3.59 11.42 -15.91
CA ILE A 204 2.97 10.09 -15.81
C ILE A 204 2.69 9.78 -14.33
N GLY A 205 1.44 9.45 -14.04
CA GLY A 205 1.01 8.95 -12.75
C GLY A 205 1.24 7.45 -12.61
N ALA A 206 1.76 7.02 -11.47
CA ALA A 206 1.72 5.62 -11.05
C ALA A 206 0.68 5.49 -9.93
N ASP A 207 -0.23 4.52 -10.05
CA ASP A 207 -1.35 4.37 -9.13
C ASP A 207 -1.61 2.88 -8.85
N PRO A 208 -1.94 2.50 -7.59
CA PRO A 208 -2.31 1.11 -7.31
C PRO A 208 -3.61 0.73 -8.01
N GLU A 209 -3.68 -0.51 -8.50
CA GLU A 209 -4.93 -1.09 -8.96
C GLU A 209 -6.01 -1.01 -7.87
N GLY A 210 -7.17 -0.46 -8.24
CA GLY A 210 -8.32 -0.33 -7.34
C GLY A 210 -8.56 1.10 -6.84
N SER A 211 -7.58 2.00 -6.93
CA SER A 211 -7.78 3.42 -6.60
C SER A 211 -8.59 4.16 -7.68
N VAL A 212 -9.24 5.26 -7.28
CA VAL A 212 -10.04 6.11 -8.19
C VAL A 212 -9.20 6.75 -9.30
N TYR A 213 -7.90 6.99 -9.10
CA TYR A 213 -7.03 7.58 -10.12
C TYR A 213 -6.87 6.67 -11.35
N SER A 214 -6.79 5.35 -11.14
CA SER A 214 -6.73 4.33 -12.19
C SER A 214 -8.13 3.84 -12.64
N GLY A 215 -9.21 4.50 -12.23
CA GLY A 215 -10.58 4.15 -12.60
C GLY A 215 -11.21 3.02 -11.76
N GLY A 216 -10.57 2.65 -10.65
CA GLY A 216 -11.13 1.72 -9.67
C GLY A 216 -12.20 2.35 -8.78
N THR A 217 -12.84 1.53 -7.95
CA THR A 217 -13.91 1.97 -7.03
C THR A 217 -13.41 2.27 -5.61
N GLY A 218 -12.09 2.40 -5.40
CA GLY A 218 -11.46 2.46 -4.07
C GLY A 218 -11.31 1.09 -3.40
N ARG A 219 -11.16 0.02 -4.19
CA ARG A 219 -10.98 -1.34 -3.63
C ARG A 219 -9.67 -1.41 -2.81
N PRO A 220 -9.60 -2.21 -1.74
CA PRO A 220 -8.41 -2.29 -0.89
C PRO A 220 -7.19 -2.83 -1.63
N TYR A 221 -6.03 -2.20 -1.39
CA TYR A 221 -4.69 -2.63 -1.80
C TYR A 221 -3.72 -2.49 -0.61
N LEU A 222 -2.53 -3.09 -0.72
CA LEU A 222 -1.55 -3.19 0.37
C LEU A 222 -0.39 -2.20 0.26
N VAL A 223 -0.09 -1.66 -0.93
CA VAL A 223 0.90 -0.59 -1.08
C VAL A 223 0.47 0.63 -0.26
N GLU A 224 1.41 1.19 0.52
CA GLU A 224 1.13 2.32 1.42
C GLU A 224 1.57 3.66 0.80
N GLY A 225 0.80 4.73 1.08
CA GLY A 225 1.16 6.12 0.78
C GLY A 225 0.79 6.62 -0.62
N VAL A 226 0.06 5.81 -1.39
CA VAL A 226 -0.43 6.08 -2.75
C VAL A 226 -1.84 5.48 -2.92
N GLY A 227 -2.55 5.94 -3.94
CA GLY A 227 -3.95 5.67 -4.22
C GLY A 227 -4.87 6.32 -3.17
N GLU A 228 -6.07 6.69 -3.62
CA GLU A 228 -7.17 7.18 -2.77
C GLU A 228 -8.52 6.57 -3.19
N ASP A 229 -9.52 6.66 -2.30
CA ASP A 229 -10.94 6.37 -2.54
C ASP A 229 -11.78 7.64 -2.81
N PHE A 230 -11.15 8.82 -2.76
CA PHE A 230 -11.73 10.13 -3.10
C PHE A 230 -10.73 10.97 -3.93
N TRP A 231 -11.17 12.16 -4.37
CA TRP A 231 -10.32 13.12 -5.10
C TRP A 231 -9.85 14.24 -4.17
N PRO A 232 -8.58 14.25 -3.71
CA PRO A 232 -8.01 15.34 -2.92
C PRO A 232 -7.97 16.65 -3.72
N ALA A 233 -8.21 17.79 -3.06
CA ALA A 233 -8.16 19.10 -3.71
C ALA A 233 -6.73 19.54 -4.08
N ALA A 234 -5.71 18.93 -3.46
CA ALA A 234 -4.31 19.12 -3.82
C ALA A 234 -3.92 18.47 -5.17
N TYR A 235 -4.78 17.62 -5.75
CA TYR A 235 -4.58 16.98 -7.04
C TYR A 235 -5.22 17.80 -8.18
N ASP A 236 -4.44 18.09 -9.22
CA ASP A 236 -4.95 18.68 -10.46
C ASP A 236 -4.98 17.63 -11.59
N PRO A 237 -6.17 17.14 -12.01
CA PRO A 237 -6.29 16.11 -13.05
C PRO A 237 -5.83 16.57 -14.43
N SER A 238 -5.61 17.87 -14.66
CA SER A 238 -5.11 18.38 -15.95
C SER A 238 -3.58 18.25 -16.11
N VAL A 239 -2.85 17.95 -15.02
CA VAL A 239 -1.39 17.88 -15.04
C VAL A 239 -0.88 16.55 -15.60
N PRO A 240 -1.32 15.36 -15.13
CA PRO A 240 -0.85 14.09 -15.70
C PRO A 240 -1.35 13.89 -17.14
N ASP A 241 -0.47 13.43 -18.03
CA ASP A 241 -0.82 13.03 -19.40
C ASP A 241 -1.37 11.61 -19.46
N GLU A 242 -1.00 10.77 -18.48
CA GLU A 242 -1.35 9.36 -18.40
C GLU A 242 -1.25 8.88 -16.96
N ILE A 243 -2.07 7.90 -16.58
CA ILE A 243 -2.00 7.21 -15.29
C ILE A 243 -1.88 5.71 -15.56
N ILE A 244 -0.82 5.10 -15.04
CA ILE A 244 -0.51 3.68 -15.18
C ILE A 244 -0.87 2.96 -13.89
N ALA A 245 -1.83 2.05 -13.98
CA ALA A 245 -2.18 1.14 -12.89
C ALA A 245 -1.07 0.08 -12.69
N VAL A 246 -0.75 -0.19 -11.43
CA VAL A 246 0.25 -1.17 -11.02
C VAL A 246 -0.28 -2.01 -9.86
N SER A 247 -0.13 -3.33 -9.94
CA SER A 247 -0.55 -4.26 -8.90
C SER A 247 0.38 -4.25 -7.68
N ASP A 248 -0.12 -4.65 -6.52
CA ASP A 248 0.70 -4.88 -5.32
C ASP A 248 1.85 -5.87 -5.59
N SER A 249 1.57 -6.94 -6.35
CA SER A 249 2.53 -7.98 -6.73
C SER A 249 3.75 -7.39 -7.47
N ASP A 250 3.50 -6.62 -8.53
CA ASP A 250 4.57 -5.97 -9.30
C ASP A 250 5.31 -4.91 -8.49
N SER A 251 4.58 -4.13 -7.71
CA SER A 251 5.13 -3.10 -6.83
C SER A 251 6.11 -3.68 -5.80
N PHE A 252 5.72 -4.73 -5.09
CA PHE A 252 6.55 -5.34 -4.05
C PHE A 252 7.71 -6.16 -4.60
N ASP A 253 7.52 -6.85 -5.73
CA ASP A 253 8.61 -7.52 -6.42
C ASP A 253 9.67 -6.51 -6.87
N MET A 254 9.27 -5.42 -7.54
CA MET A 254 10.20 -4.36 -7.93
C MET A 254 10.88 -3.70 -6.73
N THR A 255 10.16 -3.49 -5.62
CA THR A 255 10.74 -2.94 -4.38
C THR A 255 11.90 -3.82 -3.86
N ARG A 256 11.74 -5.14 -3.88
CA ARG A 256 12.81 -6.07 -3.48
C ARG A 256 13.95 -6.08 -4.48
N ARG A 257 13.65 -6.01 -5.78
CA ARG A 257 14.65 -5.91 -6.84
C ARG A 257 15.49 -4.64 -6.71
N LEU A 258 14.89 -3.49 -6.45
CA LEU A 258 15.63 -2.23 -6.20
C LEU A 258 16.65 -2.37 -5.06
N ALA A 259 16.29 -3.05 -3.96
CA ALA A 259 17.23 -3.30 -2.87
C ALA A 259 18.38 -4.23 -3.28
N ARG A 260 18.10 -5.31 -4.01
CA ARG A 260 19.07 -6.34 -4.39
C ARG A 260 19.95 -5.95 -5.58
N GLU A 261 19.39 -5.25 -6.55
CA GLU A 261 19.94 -5.02 -7.88
C GLU A 261 20.46 -3.57 -8.05
N GLU A 262 19.94 -2.60 -7.27
CA GLU A 262 20.33 -1.18 -7.32
C GLU A 262 20.88 -0.65 -5.99
N ALA A 263 20.94 -1.50 -4.94
CA ALA A 263 21.29 -1.10 -3.57
C ALA A 263 20.39 0.01 -2.99
N MET A 264 19.15 0.12 -3.45
CA MET A 264 18.17 1.11 -3.00
C MET A 264 17.15 0.48 -2.07
N LEU A 265 17.33 0.67 -0.76
CA LEU A 265 16.37 0.20 0.24
C LEU A 265 15.20 1.19 0.37
N VAL A 266 14.11 0.95 -0.37
CA VAL A 266 12.97 1.86 -0.55
C VAL A 266 11.62 1.25 -0.13
N GLY A 267 10.57 2.06 -0.05
CA GLY A 267 9.21 1.61 0.22
C GLY A 267 8.46 1.04 -0.99
N GLY A 268 7.26 0.50 -0.75
CA GLY A 268 6.43 -0.11 -1.80
C GLY A 268 6.03 0.85 -2.92
N SER A 269 5.65 2.10 -2.57
CA SER A 269 5.29 3.12 -3.56
C SER A 269 6.44 3.47 -4.52
N CYS A 270 7.70 3.30 -4.08
CA CYS A 270 8.88 3.44 -4.93
C CYS A 270 8.94 2.34 -5.99
N GLY A 271 8.72 1.07 -5.60
CA GLY A 271 8.65 -0.05 -6.55
C GLY A 271 7.54 0.14 -7.58
N MET A 272 6.36 0.57 -7.14
CA MET A 272 5.23 0.91 -8.01
C MET A 272 5.59 1.98 -9.05
N ALA A 273 6.20 3.09 -8.61
CA ALA A 273 6.61 4.17 -9.50
C ALA A 273 7.67 3.71 -10.51
N VAL A 274 8.61 2.83 -10.10
CA VAL A 274 9.61 2.26 -11.00
C VAL A 274 8.98 1.32 -12.02
N VAL A 275 8.01 0.48 -11.65
CA VAL A 275 7.29 -0.36 -12.62
C VAL A 275 6.62 0.50 -13.70
N ALA A 276 5.95 1.59 -13.32
CA ALA A 276 5.38 2.52 -14.28
C ALA A 276 6.46 3.18 -15.15
N ALA A 277 7.59 3.59 -14.55
CA ALA A 277 8.70 4.19 -15.29
C ALA A 277 9.34 3.25 -16.30
N LEU A 278 9.46 1.95 -15.99
CA LEU A 278 9.97 0.94 -16.92
C LEU A 278 9.01 0.71 -18.09
N LYS A 279 7.68 0.67 -17.84
CA LYS A 279 6.66 0.60 -18.91
C LYS A 279 6.76 1.81 -19.85
N VAL A 280 7.00 3.00 -19.31
CA VAL A 280 7.24 4.22 -20.11
C VAL A 280 8.54 4.11 -20.90
N ALA A 281 9.62 3.59 -20.28
CA ALA A 281 10.93 3.45 -20.91
C ALA A 281 10.91 2.50 -22.11
N GLU A 282 10.16 1.41 -22.02
CA GLU A 282 9.96 0.46 -23.12
C GLU A 282 9.24 1.11 -24.32
N GLN A 283 8.32 2.05 -24.08
CA GLN A 283 7.56 2.72 -25.13
C GLN A 283 8.28 3.94 -25.72
N ALA A 284 8.99 4.70 -24.89
CA ALA A 284 9.61 5.96 -25.29
C ALA A 284 10.92 5.77 -26.07
N GLY A 285 11.58 4.61 -25.93
CA GLY A 285 12.81 4.28 -26.66
C GLY A 285 14.10 4.84 -26.02
N PRO A 286 15.26 4.65 -26.68
CA PRO A 286 16.59 4.86 -26.10
C PRO A 286 16.97 6.33 -25.84
N ASP A 287 16.33 7.28 -26.51
CA ASP A 287 16.62 8.70 -26.36
C ASP A 287 15.87 9.36 -25.18
N ALA A 288 15.00 8.59 -24.51
CA ALA A 288 14.23 9.10 -23.38
C ALA A 288 15.13 9.32 -22.16
N LEU A 289 14.92 10.45 -21.47
CA LEU A 289 15.37 10.66 -20.10
C LEU A 289 14.15 10.72 -19.18
N ILE A 290 13.98 9.68 -18.37
CA ILE A 290 12.84 9.45 -17.50
C ILE A 290 13.30 9.67 -16.07
N VAL A 291 12.64 10.58 -15.34
CA VAL A 291 12.87 10.76 -13.91
C VAL A 291 11.72 10.18 -13.14
N VAL A 292 12.00 9.24 -12.24
CA VAL A 292 11.02 8.60 -11.35
C VAL A 292 11.26 9.05 -9.91
N LEU A 293 10.22 9.51 -9.22
CA LEU A 293 10.33 9.95 -7.83
C LEU A 293 10.16 8.76 -6.87
N LEU A 294 11.11 8.58 -5.94
CA LEU A 294 11.09 7.53 -4.92
C LEU A 294 10.78 8.16 -3.55
N PRO A 295 9.52 8.13 -3.07
CA PRO A 295 9.07 8.99 -1.97
C PRO A 295 9.72 8.71 -0.61
N ASP A 296 10.04 7.46 -0.28
CA ASP A 296 10.49 7.06 1.06
C ASP A 296 11.38 5.81 1.11
N GLY A 297 11.94 5.58 2.30
CA GLY A 297 12.93 4.52 2.56
C GLY A 297 12.30 3.22 3.05
N GLY A 298 13.01 2.10 2.83
CA GLY A 298 12.50 0.75 3.11
C GLY A 298 12.41 0.37 4.59
N ARG A 299 13.02 1.13 5.51
CA ARG A 299 13.12 0.79 6.94
C ARG A 299 11.75 0.61 7.61
N GLY A 300 10.75 1.39 7.22
CA GLY A 300 9.38 1.28 7.73
C GLY A 300 8.64 0.01 7.31
N TYR A 301 9.24 -0.82 6.45
CA TYR A 301 8.61 -1.96 5.79
C TYR A 301 9.33 -3.29 6.06
N MET A 302 10.26 -3.34 7.02
CA MET A 302 11.06 -4.54 7.34
C MET A 302 10.20 -5.74 7.73
N ALA A 303 9.14 -5.53 8.51
CA ALA A 303 8.19 -6.58 8.91
C ALA A 303 7.14 -6.91 7.83
N LYS A 304 7.20 -6.26 6.66
CA LYS A 304 6.25 -6.40 5.55
C LYS A 304 6.95 -6.85 4.27
N ILE A 305 7.16 -5.93 3.33
CA ILE A 305 7.69 -6.19 1.99
C ILE A 305 9.03 -6.94 2.05
N PHE A 306 9.89 -6.62 3.02
CA PHE A 306 11.19 -7.27 3.20
C PHE A 306 11.17 -8.53 4.08
N ASN A 307 9.98 -8.99 4.49
CA ASN A 307 9.78 -10.24 5.22
C ASN A 307 9.18 -11.30 4.28
N ASP A 308 9.90 -12.41 4.08
CA ASP A 308 9.47 -13.49 3.18
C ASP A 308 8.17 -14.15 3.64
N ALA A 309 7.96 -14.34 4.94
CA ALA A 309 6.71 -14.89 5.46
C ALA A 309 5.52 -13.95 5.20
N TRP A 310 5.71 -12.63 5.34
CA TRP A 310 4.68 -11.66 4.98
C TRP A 310 4.36 -11.72 3.48
N MET A 311 5.36 -11.63 2.60
CA MET A 311 5.16 -11.73 1.15
C MET A 311 4.52 -13.06 0.73
N SER A 312 4.97 -14.14 1.35
CA SER A 312 4.48 -15.49 1.11
C SER A 312 3.03 -15.63 1.53
N SER A 313 2.64 -15.09 2.69
CA SER A 313 1.27 -15.13 3.22
C SER A 313 0.21 -14.47 2.34
N TYR A 314 0.59 -13.48 1.52
CA TYR A 314 -0.27 -12.83 0.53
C TYR A 314 -0.07 -13.37 -0.90
N GLY A 315 0.83 -14.34 -1.11
CA GLY A 315 1.12 -14.92 -2.41
C GLY A 315 1.89 -14.01 -3.35
N PHE A 316 2.63 -13.02 -2.83
CA PHE A 316 3.49 -12.13 -3.64
C PHE A 316 4.92 -12.65 -3.81
N LEU A 317 5.31 -13.69 -3.08
CA LEU A 317 6.69 -14.17 -3.06
C LEU A 317 7.06 -14.87 -4.38
N ARG A 318 7.70 -14.12 -5.29
CA ARG A 318 8.28 -14.67 -6.54
C ARG A 318 9.65 -15.32 -6.34
N SER A 319 10.45 -14.75 -5.43
CA SER A 319 11.77 -15.29 -5.06
C SER A 319 12.08 -15.00 -3.59
N ARG A 320 12.71 -15.97 -2.90
CA ARG A 320 13.18 -15.81 -1.52
C ARG A 320 14.42 -14.93 -1.45
N LEU A 321 14.54 -14.16 -0.37
CA LEU A 321 15.70 -13.28 -0.18
C LEU A 321 16.97 -14.06 0.14
N ASP A 322 16.86 -15.23 0.76
CA ASP A 322 17.99 -16.12 1.09
C ASP A 322 18.50 -16.96 -0.09
N GLY A 323 17.84 -16.88 -1.25
CA GLY A 323 18.20 -17.62 -2.46
C GLY A 323 17.92 -19.12 -2.40
N SER A 324 17.20 -19.62 -1.38
CA SER A 324 16.82 -21.02 -1.30
C SER A 324 15.87 -21.42 -2.45
N ALA A 325 16.07 -22.63 -2.97
CA ALA A 325 15.32 -23.14 -4.10
C ALA A 325 13.83 -23.36 -3.75
N ALA A 326 12.98 -23.37 -4.78
CA ALA A 326 11.55 -23.63 -4.64
C ALA A 326 11.29 -25.07 -4.16
N GLU A 327 11.12 -25.24 -2.86
CA GLU A 327 10.35 -26.35 -2.29
C GLU A 327 8.90 -26.27 -2.80
N SER A 328 8.18 -27.40 -2.77
CA SER A 328 6.77 -27.43 -3.18
C SER A 328 5.95 -26.44 -2.36
N THR A 329 5.15 -25.66 -3.07
CA THR A 329 4.34 -24.58 -2.49
C THR A 329 2.88 -24.96 -2.37
N VAL A 330 2.13 -24.20 -1.59
CA VAL A 330 0.67 -24.27 -1.50
C VAL A 330 0.02 -24.08 -2.88
N GLY A 331 0.55 -23.17 -3.70
CA GLY A 331 0.08 -22.97 -5.07
C GLY A 331 0.26 -24.22 -5.94
N ASP A 332 1.32 -25.00 -5.72
CA ASP A 332 1.51 -26.28 -6.41
C ASP A 332 0.48 -27.32 -5.99
N VAL A 333 0.08 -27.34 -4.72
CA VAL A 333 -1.03 -28.20 -4.23
C VAL A 333 -2.34 -27.79 -4.91
N LEU A 334 -2.63 -26.48 -4.94
CA LEU A 334 -3.87 -25.96 -5.50
C LEU A 334 -3.96 -26.19 -7.02
N ARG A 335 -2.90 -25.88 -7.79
CA ARG A 335 -2.87 -26.12 -9.25
C ARG A 335 -3.03 -27.59 -9.63
N ARG A 336 -2.64 -28.50 -8.74
CA ARG A 336 -2.76 -29.94 -8.94
C ARG A 336 -4.15 -30.48 -8.62
N LYS A 337 -4.99 -29.67 -7.96
CA LYS A 337 -6.43 -29.91 -7.75
C LYS A 337 -7.17 -29.70 -9.08
N SER A 338 -7.01 -30.63 -10.02
CA SER A 338 -7.50 -30.47 -11.40
C SER A 338 -9.04 -30.49 -11.52
N GLY A 339 -9.59 -29.50 -12.24
CA GLY A 339 -10.56 -29.66 -13.34
C GLY A 339 -12.03 -30.04 -13.07
N ALA A 340 -12.43 -30.28 -11.82
CA ALA A 340 -13.83 -30.60 -11.47
C ALA A 340 -14.53 -29.55 -10.61
N LEU A 341 -13.78 -28.59 -10.04
CA LEU A 341 -14.29 -27.57 -9.13
C LEU A 341 -14.04 -26.17 -9.72
N PRO A 342 -14.96 -25.21 -9.50
CA PRO A 342 -14.68 -23.79 -9.71
C PRO A 342 -13.46 -23.35 -8.92
N ASP A 343 -12.73 -22.34 -9.43
CA ASP A 343 -11.51 -21.80 -8.81
C ASP A 343 -11.73 -21.45 -7.33
N LEU A 344 -12.89 -20.87 -7.00
CA LEU A 344 -13.33 -20.62 -5.64
C LEU A 344 -14.79 -21.04 -5.46
N VAL A 345 -15.02 -22.20 -4.86
CA VAL A 345 -16.36 -22.57 -4.34
C VAL A 345 -16.67 -21.64 -3.16
N HIS A 346 -17.77 -20.89 -3.22
CA HIS A 346 -18.13 -19.87 -2.23
C HIS A 346 -19.65 -19.73 -2.11
N THR A 347 -20.08 -18.95 -1.11
CA THR A 347 -21.48 -18.55 -0.88
C THR A 347 -21.53 -17.06 -0.50
N HIS A 348 -22.72 -16.47 -0.48
CA HIS A 348 -22.92 -15.07 -0.09
C HIS A 348 -23.62 -14.91 1.26
N PRO A 349 -23.38 -13.81 1.99
CA PRO A 349 -24.01 -13.54 3.29
C PRO A 349 -25.55 -13.61 3.29
N SER A 350 -26.17 -13.31 2.14
CA SER A 350 -27.63 -13.29 1.96
C SER A 350 -28.23 -14.63 1.51
N GLU A 351 -27.42 -15.59 1.07
CA GLU A 351 -27.91 -16.92 0.69
C GLU A 351 -28.42 -17.68 1.91
N THR A 352 -29.24 -18.71 1.69
CA THR A 352 -29.80 -19.49 2.78
C THR A 352 -28.87 -20.61 3.21
N VAL A 353 -29.03 -21.09 4.46
CA VAL A 353 -28.35 -22.30 4.95
C VAL A 353 -28.59 -23.49 4.01
N ARG A 354 -29.79 -23.61 3.42
CA ARG A 354 -30.10 -24.64 2.42
C ARG A 354 -29.23 -24.51 1.17
N ASP A 355 -29.08 -23.30 0.65
CA ASP A 355 -28.27 -23.04 -0.56
C ASP A 355 -26.81 -23.38 -0.29
N ALA A 356 -26.28 -22.94 0.87
CA ALA A 356 -24.92 -23.27 1.29
C ALA A 356 -24.68 -24.78 1.40
N ILE A 357 -25.60 -25.54 2.01
CA ILE A 357 -25.54 -27.02 2.06
C ILE A 357 -25.59 -27.62 0.64
N GLY A 358 -26.41 -27.03 -0.24
CA GLY A 358 -26.50 -27.40 -1.65
C GLY A 358 -25.17 -27.29 -2.36
N ILE A 359 -24.50 -26.14 -2.25
CA ILE A 359 -23.20 -25.85 -2.84
C ILE A 359 -22.13 -26.81 -2.29
N LEU A 360 -22.03 -27.00 -0.97
CA LEU A 360 -21.08 -27.93 -0.35
C LEU A 360 -21.23 -29.35 -0.95
N ARG A 361 -22.47 -29.81 -1.12
CA ARG A 361 -22.77 -31.14 -1.66
C ARG A 361 -22.52 -31.25 -3.16
N GLU A 362 -22.91 -30.24 -3.93
CA GLU A 362 -22.72 -30.19 -5.38
C GLU A 362 -21.24 -30.28 -5.75
N TYR A 363 -20.41 -29.51 -5.05
CA TYR A 363 -18.98 -29.42 -5.28
C TYR A 363 -18.17 -30.41 -4.44
N GLY A 364 -18.81 -31.20 -3.57
CA GLY A 364 -18.13 -32.20 -2.74
C GLY A 364 -17.06 -31.62 -1.82
N VAL A 365 -17.27 -30.39 -1.32
CA VAL A 365 -16.37 -29.72 -0.38
C VAL A 365 -17.03 -29.66 1.00
N SER A 366 -16.23 -29.84 2.06
CA SER A 366 -16.75 -29.74 3.43
C SER A 366 -16.70 -28.32 4.00
N GLN A 367 -16.00 -27.39 3.35
CA GLN A 367 -15.90 -25.98 3.77
C GLN A 367 -15.80 -25.05 2.56
N MET A 368 -16.29 -23.82 2.71
CA MET A 368 -16.15 -22.76 1.72
C MET A 368 -16.21 -21.36 2.35
N PRO A 369 -15.55 -20.34 1.77
CA PRO A 369 -15.64 -18.96 2.22
C PRO A 369 -17.01 -18.34 1.94
N VAL A 370 -17.34 -17.32 2.75
CA VAL A 370 -18.48 -16.42 2.53
C VAL A 370 -17.92 -15.10 2.02
N VAL A 371 -18.27 -14.71 0.79
CA VAL A 371 -17.70 -13.52 0.13
C VAL A 371 -18.75 -12.44 -0.08
N GLY A 372 -18.35 -11.18 0.11
CA GLY A 372 -19.26 -10.03 -0.01
C GLY A 372 -19.62 -9.65 -1.45
N ALA A 373 -18.83 -10.11 -2.43
CA ALA A 373 -19.01 -9.85 -3.85
C ALA A 373 -18.66 -11.11 -4.67
N GLU A 374 -19.11 -11.14 -5.93
CA GLU A 374 -18.71 -12.19 -6.88
C GLU A 374 -17.21 -12.10 -7.19
N PRO A 375 -16.49 -13.24 -7.30
CA PRO A 375 -15.09 -13.25 -7.73
C PRO A 375 -14.87 -12.53 -9.07
N PRO A 376 -13.71 -11.88 -9.28
CA PRO A 376 -12.55 -11.83 -8.39
C PRO A 376 -12.76 -10.88 -7.19
N VAL A 377 -12.51 -11.40 -5.99
CA VAL A 377 -12.56 -10.67 -4.71
C VAL A 377 -11.15 -10.49 -4.12
N MET A 378 -10.98 -9.48 -3.28
CA MET A 378 -9.77 -9.27 -2.48
C MET A 378 -9.90 -9.99 -1.13
N ALA A 379 -8.77 -10.34 -0.50
CA ALA A 379 -8.79 -11.02 0.81
C ALA A 379 -9.58 -10.25 1.89
N GLY A 380 -9.61 -8.90 1.80
CA GLY A 380 -10.40 -8.04 2.70
C GLY A 380 -11.92 -8.09 2.48
N GLU A 381 -12.39 -8.69 1.39
CA GLU A 381 -13.82 -8.83 1.05
C GLU A 381 -14.42 -10.18 1.48
N VAL A 382 -13.65 -11.00 2.19
CA VAL A 382 -14.11 -12.29 2.74
C VAL A 382 -14.71 -12.08 4.13
N ALA A 383 -16.03 -12.26 4.22
CA ALA A 383 -16.81 -11.97 5.42
C ALA A 383 -16.75 -13.08 6.48
N GLY A 384 -16.53 -14.33 6.06
CA GLY A 384 -16.59 -15.48 6.94
C GLY A 384 -16.31 -16.80 6.23
N SER A 385 -16.68 -17.90 6.87
CA SER A 385 -16.64 -19.24 6.29
C SER A 385 -17.84 -20.07 6.74
N VAL A 386 -18.17 -21.10 5.96
CA VAL A 386 -19.10 -22.14 6.38
C VAL A 386 -18.40 -23.49 6.33
N SER A 387 -18.75 -24.36 7.28
CA SER A 387 -18.32 -25.76 7.28
C SER A 387 -19.50 -26.69 7.47
N GLU A 388 -19.42 -27.85 6.84
CA GLU A 388 -20.39 -28.94 6.95
C GLU A 388 -20.62 -29.32 8.42
N ARG A 389 -19.55 -29.40 9.23
CA ARG A 389 -19.63 -29.75 10.66
C ARG A 389 -20.48 -28.75 11.45
N GLU A 390 -20.19 -27.46 11.30
CA GLU A 390 -20.88 -26.40 12.06
C GLU A 390 -22.33 -26.25 11.61
N LEU A 391 -22.60 -26.32 10.29
CA LEU A 391 -23.97 -26.28 9.76
C LEU A 391 -24.79 -27.50 10.19
N LEU A 392 -24.20 -28.70 10.15
CA LEU A 392 -24.86 -29.92 10.59
C LEU A 392 -25.24 -29.83 12.08
N SER A 393 -24.29 -29.45 12.93
CA SER A 393 -24.53 -29.26 14.37
C SER A 393 -25.60 -28.19 14.61
N ALA A 394 -25.53 -27.04 13.93
CA ALA A 394 -26.49 -25.96 14.10
C ALA A 394 -27.92 -26.35 13.69
N VAL A 395 -28.09 -27.09 12.58
CA VAL A 395 -29.41 -27.53 12.11
C VAL A 395 -29.99 -28.62 13.02
N PHE A 396 -29.19 -29.61 13.41
CA PHE A 396 -29.69 -30.72 14.23
C PHE A 396 -29.97 -30.32 15.68
N GLU A 397 -29.22 -29.36 16.23
CA GLU A 397 -29.46 -28.81 17.57
C GLU A 397 -30.56 -27.74 17.59
N GLY A 398 -31.16 -27.42 16.44
CA GLY A 398 -32.22 -26.42 16.32
C GLY A 398 -31.74 -24.96 16.48
N ARG A 399 -30.43 -24.73 16.40
CA ARG A 399 -29.82 -23.39 16.43
C ARG A 399 -29.95 -22.64 15.10
N ALA A 400 -30.11 -23.36 13.99
CA ALA A 400 -30.31 -22.80 12.65
C ALA A 400 -31.51 -23.45 11.93
N LYS A 401 -32.24 -22.66 11.14
CA LYS A 401 -33.24 -23.15 10.18
C LYS A 401 -32.66 -23.10 8.77
N LEU A 402 -33.13 -24.02 7.91
CA LEU A 402 -32.70 -24.09 6.51
C LEU A 402 -32.97 -22.81 5.69
N ALA A 403 -33.94 -22.00 6.10
CA ALA A 403 -34.28 -20.74 5.43
C ALA A 403 -33.54 -19.52 6.01
N ASP A 404 -32.76 -19.69 7.09
CA ASP A 404 -31.99 -18.60 7.67
C ASP A 404 -30.87 -18.20 6.72
N ALA A 405 -30.49 -16.91 6.76
CA ALA A 405 -29.37 -16.40 5.98
C ALA A 405 -28.02 -16.87 6.54
N VAL A 406 -27.06 -17.17 5.66
CA VAL A 406 -25.71 -17.63 6.02
C VAL A 406 -25.01 -16.71 7.01
N LYS A 407 -25.14 -15.38 6.86
CA LYS A 407 -24.51 -14.41 7.77
C LYS A 407 -24.85 -14.58 9.25
N GLN A 408 -25.95 -15.25 9.57
CA GLN A 408 -26.39 -15.48 10.96
C GLN A 408 -25.68 -16.69 11.59
N HIS A 409 -25.15 -17.59 10.77
CA HIS A 409 -24.62 -18.90 11.19
C HIS A 409 -23.20 -19.18 10.68
N MET A 410 -22.60 -18.23 9.96
CA MET A 410 -21.23 -18.36 9.46
C MET A 410 -20.20 -18.31 10.59
N SER A 411 -19.10 -19.01 10.38
CA SER A 411 -17.90 -18.97 11.21
C SER A 411 -16.98 -17.83 10.78
N PRO A 412 -15.95 -17.51 11.58
CA PRO A 412 -14.89 -16.58 11.16
C PRO A 412 -14.26 -16.99 9.81
N PRO A 413 -13.67 -16.04 9.06
CA PRO A 413 -12.98 -16.35 7.81
C PRO A 413 -11.95 -17.47 7.96
N LEU A 414 -11.81 -18.30 6.92
CA LEU A 414 -10.76 -19.31 6.87
C LEU A 414 -9.39 -18.63 7.04
N ARG A 415 -8.48 -19.31 7.74
CA ARG A 415 -7.11 -18.82 7.87
C ARG A 415 -6.48 -18.69 6.46
N LEU A 416 -5.94 -17.50 6.18
CA LEU A 416 -5.24 -17.23 4.95
C LEU A 416 -3.90 -17.96 4.93
N ILE A 417 -3.55 -18.47 3.76
CA ILE A 417 -2.21 -18.95 3.44
C ILE A 417 -1.92 -18.52 2.00
N GLY A 418 -0.76 -17.92 1.73
CA GLY A 418 -0.50 -17.50 0.37
C GLY A 418 0.05 -18.63 -0.49
N ALA A 419 -0.15 -18.53 -1.80
CA ALA A 419 0.21 -19.55 -2.76
C ALA A 419 1.73 -19.82 -2.80
N GLY A 420 2.56 -18.86 -2.37
CA GLY A 420 4.01 -19.02 -2.24
C GLY A 420 4.48 -19.74 -0.97
N GLU A 421 3.58 -20.00 -0.01
CA GLU A 421 3.93 -20.68 1.24
C GLU A 421 4.33 -22.13 0.99
N LEU A 422 5.19 -22.66 1.86
CA LEU A 422 5.65 -24.03 1.75
C LEU A 422 4.53 -25.02 2.11
N VAL A 423 4.55 -26.19 1.46
CA VAL A 423 3.72 -27.34 1.81
C VAL A 423 3.87 -27.72 3.30
N SER A 424 5.06 -27.56 3.87
CA SER A 424 5.33 -27.79 5.30
C SER A 424 4.55 -26.83 6.20
N VAL A 425 4.53 -25.53 5.87
CA VAL A 425 3.77 -24.50 6.59
C VAL A 425 2.27 -24.78 6.52
N ALA A 426 1.77 -25.19 5.35
CA ALA A 426 0.38 -25.63 5.21
C ALA A 426 0.07 -26.85 6.07
N GLY A 427 0.99 -27.82 6.12
CA GLY A 427 0.87 -29.01 6.97
C GLY A 427 0.83 -28.70 8.46
N GLU A 428 1.57 -27.70 8.93
CA GLU A 428 1.50 -27.22 10.31
C GLU A 428 0.18 -26.51 10.59
N ALA A 429 -0.23 -25.59 9.72
CA ALA A 429 -1.47 -24.83 9.90
C ALA A 429 -2.72 -25.74 9.86
N LEU A 430 -2.70 -26.79 9.05
CA LEU A 430 -3.78 -27.79 8.94
C LEU A 430 -3.81 -28.82 10.09
N ARG A 431 -2.93 -28.73 11.10
CA ARG A 431 -3.04 -29.55 12.32
C ARG A 431 -4.26 -29.15 13.15
N ASP A 432 -4.47 -27.84 13.27
CA ASP A 432 -5.51 -27.24 14.11
C ASP A 432 -6.66 -26.64 13.29
N GLN A 433 -6.51 -26.57 11.96
CA GLN A 433 -7.51 -26.03 11.03
C GLN A 433 -7.95 -27.10 10.04
N ASP A 434 -9.24 -27.07 9.68
CA ASP A 434 -9.82 -28.02 8.74
C ASP A 434 -9.53 -27.66 7.28
N ALA A 435 -9.40 -26.36 7.00
CA ALA A 435 -9.12 -25.82 5.68
C ALA A 435 -8.35 -24.49 5.78
N LEU A 436 -7.62 -24.15 4.72
CA LEU A 436 -6.94 -22.87 4.56
C LEU A 436 -7.38 -22.23 3.24
N MET A 437 -7.58 -20.92 3.25
CA MET A 437 -7.89 -20.16 2.04
C MET A 437 -6.60 -19.70 1.40
N VAL A 438 -6.39 -20.15 0.16
CA VAL A 438 -5.19 -19.84 -0.63
C VAL A 438 -5.35 -18.45 -1.25
N VAL A 439 -4.34 -17.62 -1.06
CA VAL A 439 -4.27 -16.26 -1.62
C VAL A 439 -3.13 -16.18 -2.62
N GLU A 440 -3.41 -15.71 -3.84
CA GLU A 440 -2.40 -15.41 -4.86
C GLU A 440 -2.57 -13.96 -5.28
N GLU A 441 -1.49 -13.18 -5.19
CA GLU A 441 -1.51 -11.74 -5.44
C GLU A 441 -2.60 -10.98 -4.65
N GLY A 442 -2.80 -11.32 -3.38
CA GLY A 442 -3.81 -10.70 -2.52
C GLY A 442 -5.27 -11.14 -2.79
N LYS A 443 -5.50 -11.99 -3.79
CA LYS A 443 -6.82 -12.48 -4.20
C LYS A 443 -7.02 -13.93 -3.71
N PRO A 444 -8.13 -14.28 -3.05
CA PRO A 444 -8.47 -15.66 -2.78
C PRO A 444 -8.65 -16.44 -4.09
N VAL A 445 -7.83 -17.47 -4.29
CA VAL A 445 -7.82 -18.30 -5.52
C VAL A 445 -8.24 -19.74 -5.28
N GLY A 446 -8.50 -20.12 -4.02
CA GLY A 446 -9.03 -21.43 -3.71
C GLY A 446 -8.96 -21.79 -2.23
N VAL A 447 -9.34 -23.02 -1.92
CA VAL A 447 -9.28 -23.59 -0.56
C VAL A 447 -8.54 -24.92 -0.62
N ILE A 448 -7.58 -25.10 0.29
CA ILE A 448 -6.87 -26.37 0.50
C ILE A 448 -7.23 -26.98 1.83
N THR A 449 -7.23 -28.31 1.87
CA THR A 449 -7.55 -29.12 3.04
C THR A 449 -6.43 -30.12 3.31
N ARG A 450 -6.54 -30.84 4.44
CA ARG A 450 -5.67 -32.00 4.73
C ARG A 450 -5.69 -33.04 3.62
N TYR A 451 -6.84 -33.25 2.99
CA TYR A 451 -6.99 -34.21 1.89
C TYR A 451 -6.17 -33.79 0.67
N ASP A 452 -6.23 -32.50 0.30
CA ASP A 452 -5.48 -31.95 -0.83
C ASP A 452 -3.96 -32.10 -0.60
N LEU A 453 -3.49 -31.81 0.62
CA LEU A 453 -2.08 -31.93 0.99
C LEU A 453 -1.58 -33.38 0.93
N LEU A 454 -2.36 -34.33 1.48
CA LEU A 454 -2.03 -35.75 1.43
C LEU A 454 -2.03 -36.29 0.00
N GLY A 455 -3.00 -35.88 -0.81
CA GLY A 455 -3.08 -36.21 -2.24
C GLY A 455 -1.81 -35.77 -2.95
N PHE A 456 -1.42 -34.50 -2.79
CA PHE A 456 -0.20 -33.94 -3.39
C PHE A 456 1.07 -34.71 -2.98
N LEU A 457 1.23 -35.03 -1.69
CA LEU A 457 2.39 -35.77 -1.18
C LEU A 457 2.43 -37.22 -1.68
N SER A 458 1.27 -37.86 -1.82
CA SER A 458 1.15 -39.25 -2.30
C SER A 458 1.53 -39.40 -3.78
N GLU A 459 1.34 -38.35 -4.57
CA GLU A 459 1.67 -38.32 -6.00
C GLU A 459 3.11 -37.84 -6.27
N GLY A 460 3.70 -37.06 -5.36
CA GLY A 460 5.05 -36.51 -5.46
C GLY A 460 6.18 -37.54 -5.36
N THR A 461 5.93 -38.74 -4.83
CA THR A 461 6.97 -39.77 -4.61
C THR A 461 7.31 -40.62 -5.85
N ARG A 462 6.79 -40.29 -7.05
CA ARG A 462 7.02 -41.05 -8.29
C ARG A 462 8.22 -40.63 -9.16
N ARG A 463 9.12 -39.76 -8.69
CA ARG A 463 10.38 -39.47 -9.39
C ARG A 463 11.59 -39.92 -8.56
N ARG A 464 12.22 -41.00 -9.04
CA ARG A 464 13.59 -41.43 -8.70
C ARG A 464 14.59 -40.57 -9.44
#